data_AF-A0A8J5YWT6-F1
#
_entry.id   AF-A0A8J5YWT6-F1
#
_cell.length_a   1.000
_cell.length_b   1.000
_cell.length_c   1.000
_cell.angle_alpha   90.00
_cell.angle_beta   90.00
_cell.angle_gamma   90.00
#
_symmetry.space_group_name_H-M   'P 1'
#
loop_
_entity.id
_entity.type
_entity.pdbx_description
1 polymer ?
#
loop_
_entity_poly.entity_id
_entity_poly.type
_entity_poly.pdbx_seq_one_letter_code
_entity_poly.pdbx_strand_id
1 'polypeptide(L)'
;MALPATMKVLGLVLGIFLIILIGILSEISVEMLIRFAVSCKDRSYGEVVQIAMGRTAKVLSEICIIVNNAGVLIVYLIIMGDVLSGSVRHIGVLDQWLGHGFWDHRKLLVLVVMVVFLAALCVLDRIDSLSMTSAASVALPVVFVVVCFVVAFIKLIEGRYRLQG
;
A
#
# COMPACT_ATOMS: atom_id res chain seq x y z
N MET A 1 4.51 6.07 -1.38
CA MET A 1 5.02 6.41 -2.74
C MET A 1 4.10 7.37 -3.51
N ALA A 2 2.77 7.28 -3.42
CA ALA A 2 1.87 8.16 -4.17
C ALA A 2 1.71 9.59 -3.61
N LEU A 3 1.87 9.79 -2.30
CA LEU A 3 1.65 11.09 -1.63
C LEU A 3 2.47 12.28 -2.19
N PRO A 4 3.78 12.14 -2.48
CA PRO A 4 4.54 13.23 -3.09
C PRO A 4 4.07 13.57 -4.51
N ALA A 5 3.64 12.56 -5.28
CA ALA A 5 3.14 12.76 -6.63
C ALA A 5 1.78 13.47 -6.61
N THR A 6 0.88 13.13 -5.69
CA THR A 6 -0.42 13.82 -5.55
C THR A 6 -0.24 15.26 -5.08
N MET A 7 0.66 15.54 -4.13
CA MET A 7 0.99 16.92 -3.73
C MET A 7 1.59 17.74 -4.87
N LYS A 8 2.37 17.10 -5.76
CA LYS A 8 2.93 17.77 -6.95
C LYS A 8 1.85 18.16 -7.97
N VAL A 9 0.82 17.32 -8.14
CA VAL A 9 -0.25 17.56 -9.12
C VAL A 9 -1.32 18.51 -8.59
N LEU A 10 -1.75 18.34 -7.32
CA LEU A 10 -2.78 19.20 -6.71
C LEU A 10 -2.24 20.53 -6.16
N GLY A 11 -0.94 20.61 -5.92
CA GLY A 11 -0.33 21.69 -5.15
C GLY A 11 -0.36 21.42 -3.64
N LEU A 12 0.61 21.99 -2.93
CA LEU A 12 0.85 21.73 -1.51
C LEU A 12 -0.37 22.11 -0.63
N VAL A 13 -0.94 23.30 -0.86
CA VAL A 13 -2.04 23.85 -0.05
C VAL A 13 -3.30 22.98 -0.18
N LEU A 14 -3.71 22.68 -1.41
CA LEU A 14 -4.86 21.81 -1.69
C LEU A 14 -4.60 20.36 -1.20
N GLY A 15 -3.39 19.85 -1.37
CA GLY A 15 -3.01 18.53 -0.90
C GLY A 15 -3.12 18.38 0.62
N ILE A 16 -2.61 19.35 1.38
CA ILE A 16 -2.73 19.37 2.85
C ILE A 16 -4.19 19.47 3.28
N PHE A 17 -4.96 20.35 2.65
CA PHE A 17 -6.39 20.48 2.96
C PHE A 17 -7.14 19.17 2.75
N LEU A 18 -6.92 18.48 1.63
CA LEU A 18 -7.57 17.19 1.35
C LEU A 18 -7.12 16.08 2.31
N ILE A 19 -5.84 16.06 2.72
CA ILE A 19 -5.37 15.09 3.72
C ILE A 19 -6.10 15.29 5.05
N ILE A 20 -6.25 16.53 5.50
CA ILE A 20 -7.00 16.85 6.73
C ILE A 20 -8.47 16.44 6.58
N LEU A 21 -9.09 16.79 5.45
CA LEU A 21 -10.49 16.47 5.17
C LEU A 21 -10.75 14.95 5.18
N ILE A 22 -9.92 14.19 4.47
CA ILE A 22 -10.02 12.72 4.41
C ILE A 22 -9.74 12.12 5.80
N GLY A 23 -8.81 12.69 6.57
CA GLY A 23 -8.54 12.28 7.94
C GLY A 23 -9.78 12.38 8.84
N ILE A 24 -10.45 13.54 8.84
CA ILE A 24 -11.69 13.77 9.61
C ILE A 24 -12.78 12.81 9.13
N LEU A 25 -12.94 12.66 7.82
CA LEU A 25 -13.97 11.78 7.25
C LEU A 25 -13.72 10.30 7.60
N SER A 26 -12.46 9.89 7.65
CA SER A 26 -12.04 8.54 8.04
C SER A 26 -12.27 8.30 9.53
N GLU A 27 -12.02 9.28 10.40
CA GLU A 27 -12.27 9.17 11.84
C GLU A 27 -13.76 8.98 12.13
N ILE A 28 -14.62 9.80 11.53
CA ILE A 28 -16.08 9.67 11.65
C ILE A 28 -16.55 8.30 11.14
N SER A 29 -16.01 7.85 10.01
CA SER A 29 -16.36 6.55 9.42
C SER A 29 -15.99 5.39 10.34
N VAL A 30 -14.79 5.42 10.94
CA VAL A 30 -14.31 4.39 11.87
C VAL A 30 -15.13 4.41 13.16
N GLU A 31 -15.45 5.59 13.70
CA GLU A 31 -16.26 5.70 14.90
C GLU A 31 -17.67 5.11 14.70
N MET A 32 -18.32 5.44 13.57
CA MET A 32 -19.61 4.87 13.20
C MET A 32 -19.51 3.34 13.06
N LEU A 33 -18.49 2.84 12.37
CA LEU A 33 -18.26 1.42 12.21
C LEU A 33 -18.12 0.71 13.56
N ILE A 34 -17.34 1.26 14.49
CA ILE A 34 -17.15 0.69 15.84
C ILE A 34 -18.45 0.70 16.63
N ARG A 35 -19.22 1.80 16.60
CA ARG A 35 -20.51 1.89 17.31
C ARG A 35 -21.50 0.82 16.84
N PHE A 36 -21.57 0.57 15.53
CA PHE A 36 -22.41 -0.50 14.98
C PHE A 36 -21.81 -1.89 15.23
N ALA A 37 -20.49 -2.06 15.19
CA ALA A 37 -19.81 -3.32 15.47
C ALA A 37 -19.93 -3.75 16.95
N VAL A 38 -20.02 -2.81 17.89
CA VAL A 38 -20.26 -3.14 19.31
C VAL A 38 -21.73 -3.49 19.55
N SER A 39 -22.65 -2.86 18.82
CA SER A 39 -24.09 -3.14 18.92
C SER A 39 -24.48 -4.46 18.25
N CYS A 40 -23.82 -4.81 17.15
CA CYS A 40 -23.96 -6.09 16.47
C CYS A 40 -22.93 -7.04 17.08
N LYS A 41 -23.33 -7.94 17.98
CA LYS A 41 -22.45 -8.93 18.62
C LYS A 41 -21.80 -9.94 17.63
N ASP A 42 -21.94 -9.70 16.34
CA ASP A 42 -21.45 -10.48 15.21
C ASP A 42 -20.07 -10.03 14.74
N ARG A 43 -19.36 -10.97 14.11
CA ARG A 43 -17.92 -10.86 13.86
C ARG A 43 -17.55 -10.35 12.46
N SER A 44 -18.51 -10.18 11.54
CA SER A 44 -18.22 -9.87 10.13
C SER A 44 -18.64 -8.46 9.71
N TYR A 45 -17.77 -7.78 8.94
CA TYR A 45 -18.04 -6.43 8.43
C TYR A 45 -19.33 -6.36 7.61
N GLY A 46 -19.63 -7.39 6.81
CA GLY A 46 -20.84 -7.47 6.01
C GLY A 46 -22.12 -7.52 6.86
N GLU A 47 -22.11 -8.15 8.03
CA GLU A 47 -23.27 -8.18 8.93
C GLU A 47 -23.48 -6.85 9.66
N VAL A 48 -22.41 -6.19 10.09
CA VAL A 48 -22.49 -4.85 10.68
C VAL A 48 -23.11 -3.85 9.68
N VAL A 49 -22.67 -3.89 8.42
CA VAL A 49 -23.23 -3.03 7.35
C VAL A 49 -24.67 -3.41 7.02
N GLN A 50 -25.01 -4.71 7.05
CA GLN A 50 -26.37 -5.18 6.83
C GLN A 50 -27.35 -4.62 7.85
N ILE A 51 -26.95 -4.57 9.12
CA ILE A 51 -27.78 -4.09 10.23
C ILE A 51 -27.92 -2.56 10.17
N ALA A 52 -26.87 -1.84 9.76
CA ALA A 52 -26.90 -0.38 9.67
C ALA A 52 -27.65 0.16 8.43
N MET A 53 -27.48 -0.44 7.25
CA MET A 53 -27.95 0.11 5.96
C MET A 53 -28.74 -0.90 5.10
N GLY A 54 -28.98 -2.11 5.59
CA GLY A 54 -29.76 -3.13 4.90
C GLY A 54 -28.94 -4.03 3.95
N ARG A 55 -29.64 -4.98 3.32
CA ARG A 55 -29.01 -6.07 2.53
C ARG A 55 -28.34 -5.58 1.24
N THR A 56 -28.88 -4.55 0.60
CA THR A 56 -28.27 -3.94 -0.60
C THR A 56 -26.94 -3.27 -0.28
N ALA A 57 -26.86 -2.54 0.83
CA ALA A 57 -25.62 -1.92 1.28
C ALA A 57 -24.55 -2.94 1.67
N LYS A 58 -24.94 -4.07 2.30
CA LYS A 58 -24.02 -5.21 2.54
C LYS A 58 -23.37 -5.67 1.24
N VAL A 59 -24.18 -6.06 0.25
CA VAL A 59 -23.66 -6.62 -1.01
C VAL A 59 -22.77 -5.60 -1.73
N LEU A 60 -23.18 -4.32 -1.77
CA LEU A 60 -22.36 -3.26 -2.36
C LEU A 60 -21.02 -3.11 -1.62
N SER A 61 -21.03 -3.10 -0.29
CA SER A 61 -19.82 -2.99 0.53
C SER A 61 -18.88 -4.18 0.37
N GLU A 62 -19.41 -5.40 0.31
CA GLU A 62 -18.63 -6.62 0.07
C GLU A 62 -17.95 -6.58 -1.30
N ILE A 63 -18.69 -6.19 -2.35
CA ILE A 63 -18.13 -5.99 -3.69
C ILE A 63 -17.03 -4.91 -3.67
N CYS A 64 -17.29 -3.77 -3.03
CA CYS A 64 -16.28 -2.70 -2.89
C CYS A 64 -15.02 -3.18 -2.17
N ILE A 65 -15.15 -3.97 -1.10
CA ILE A 65 -14.00 -4.55 -0.39
C ILE A 65 -13.22 -5.50 -1.28
N ILE A 66 -13.91 -6.38 -2.02
CA ILE A 66 -13.28 -7.33 -2.95
C ILE A 66 -12.50 -6.57 -4.02
N VAL A 67 -13.12 -5.57 -4.65
CA VAL A 67 -12.48 -4.75 -5.69
C VAL A 67 -11.30 -3.96 -5.12
N ASN A 68 -11.45 -3.36 -3.94
CA ASN A 68 -10.38 -2.62 -3.27
C ASN A 68 -9.19 -3.53 -2.92
N ASN A 69 -9.44 -4.69 -2.32
CA ASN A 69 -8.39 -5.64 -1.96
C ASN A 69 -7.71 -6.22 -3.20
N ALA A 70 -8.46 -6.52 -4.27
CA ALA A 70 -7.90 -6.94 -5.55
C ALA A 70 -7.01 -5.86 -6.16
N GLY A 71 -7.46 -4.60 -6.16
CA GLY A 71 -6.68 -3.46 -6.65
C GLY A 71 -5.39 -3.25 -5.86
N VAL A 72 -5.47 -3.27 -4.52
CA VAL A 72 -4.31 -3.15 -3.63
C VAL A 72 -3.33 -4.30 -3.84
N LEU A 73 -3.82 -5.54 -4.01
CA LEU A 73 -2.97 -6.70 -4.33
C LEU A 73 -2.21 -6.47 -5.64
N ILE A 74 -2.88 -6.02 -6.71
CA ILE A 74 -2.24 -5.71 -8.00
C ILE A 74 -1.18 -4.62 -7.83
N VAL A 75 -1.45 -3.56 -7.08
CA VAL A 75 -0.47 -2.48 -6.84
C VAL A 75 0.75 -3.00 -6.09
N TYR A 76 0.57 -3.81 -5.05
CA TYR A 76 1.70 -4.41 -4.31
C TYR A 76 2.55 -5.31 -5.19
N LEU A 77 1.88 -6.10 -6.01
CA LEU A 77 2.49 -6.96 -7.00
C LEU A 77 3.33 -6.16 -8.02
N ILE A 78 2.82 -5.03 -8.53
CA ILE A 78 3.57 -4.13 -9.42
C ILE A 78 4.80 -3.55 -8.70
N ILE A 79 4.64 -3.03 -7.47
CA ILE A 79 5.75 -2.47 -6.69
C ILE A 79 6.84 -3.52 -6.46
N MET A 80 6.47 -4.75 -6.07
CA MET A 80 7.43 -5.84 -5.89
C MET A 80 8.13 -6.19 -7.21
N GLY A 81 7.39 -6.25 -8.32
CA GLY A 81 7.96 -6.48 -9.65
C GLY A 81 8.96 -5.39 -10.04
N ASP A 82 8.64 -4.12 -9.79
CA ASP A 82 9.52 -2.98 -10.07
C ASP A 82 10.79 -3.00 -9.22
N VAL A 83 10.68 -3.31 -7.92
CA VAL A 83 11.84 -3.41 -7.00
C VAL A 83 12.76 -4.56 -7.41
N LEU A 84 12.19 -5.68 -7.84
CA LEU A 84 12.94 -6.90 -8.13
C LEU A 84 13.64 -6.85 -9.51
N SER A 85 12.93 -6.33 -10.53
CA SER A 85 13.40 -6.24 -11.93
C SER A 85 14.29 -5.02 -12.20
N GLY A 86 14.17 -3.95 -11.40
CA GLY A 86 14.92 -2.71 -11.62
C GLY A 86 14.41 -1.89 -12.81
N SER A 87 14.83 -0.63 -12.91
CA SER A 87 14.40 0.31 -13.95
C SER A 87 15.53 0.61 -14.95
N VAL A 88 15.29 1.41 -15.98
CA VAL A 88 16.31 1.81 -16.98
C VAL A 88 17.43 2.68 -16.36
N ARG A 89 17.18 3.25 -15.17
CA ARG A 89 18.13 4.07 -14.41
C ARG A 89 18.71 3.39 -13.17
N HIS A 90 18.24 2.20 -12.79
CA HIS A 90 18.69 1.49 -11.59
C HIS A 90 18.69 -0.03 -11.81
N ILE A 91 19.82 -0.65 -11.51
CA ILE A 91 20.02 -2.11 -11.48
C ILE A 91 19.03 -2.70 -10.46
N GLY A 92 18.24 -3.69 -10.89
CA GLY A 92 17.28 -4.38 -10.04
C GLY A 92 17.98 -5.26 -9.01
N VAL A 93 17.29 -5.59 -7.91
CA VAL A 93 17.86 -6.45 -6.86
C VAL A 93 18.29 -7.81 -7.43
N LEU A 94 17.54 -8.35 -8.41
CA LEU A 94 17.94 -9.58 -9.08
C LEU A 94 19.17 -9.41 -9.97
N ASP A 95 19.28 -8.30 -10.70
CA ASP A 95 20.43 -8.05 -11.58
C ASP A 95 21.73 -7.83 -10.76
N GLN A 96 21.60 -7.30 -9.53
CA GLN A 96 22.71 -7.17 -8.58
C GLN A 96 23.10 -8.51 -7.92
N TRP A 97 22.18 -9.46 -7.79
CA TRP A 97 22.42 -10.74 -7.10
C TRP A 97 22.75 -11.90 -8.05
N LEU A 98 22.16 -11.94 -9.26
CA LEU A 98 22.34 -13.01 -10.26
C LEU A 98 23.38 -12.68 -11.35
N GLY A 99 23.89 -11.45 -11.40
CA GLY A 99 24.83 -11.01 -12.42
C GLY A 99 24.18 -10.81 -13.80
N HIS A 100 24.87 -10.07 -14.68
CA HIS A 100 24.41 -9.74 -16.04
C HIS A 100 24.24 -11.01 -16.89
N GLY A 101 23.03 -11.59 -16.92
CA GLY A 101 22.79 -12.81 -17.67
C GLY A 101 21.32 -13.09 -17.97
N PHE A 102 20.99 -13.07 -19.27
CA PHE A 102 19.85 -13.73 -19.96
C PHE A 102 18.40 -13.37 -19.60
N TRP A 103 18.12 -12.66 -18.51
CA TRP A 103 16.74 -12.30 -18.11
C TRP A 103 16.22 -10.99 -18.76
N ASP A 104 16.55 -10.76 -20.03
CA ASP A 104 16.26 -9.49 -20.72
C ASP A 104 14.78 -9.32 -21.13
N HIS A 105 13.92 -10.29 -20.79
CA HIS A 105 12.47 -10.14 -20.93
C HIS A 105 11.87 -9.71 -19.58
N ARG A 106 12.03 -8.42 -19.26
CA ARG A 106 11.44 -7.74 -18.08
C ARG A 106 9.98 -8.17 -17.82
N LYS A 107 9.19 -8.36 -18.88
CA LYS A 107 7.78 -8.77 -18.80
C LYS A 107 7.60 -10.22 -18.34
N LEU A 108 8.50 -11.11 -18.74
CA LEU A 108 8.40 -12.54 -18.45
C LEU A 108 8.87 -12.85 -17.02
N LEU A 109 9.91 -12.18 -16.53
CA LEU A 109 10.34 -12.30 -15.12
C LEU A 109 9.26 -11.75 -14.18
N VAL A 110 8.74 -10.55 -14.47
CA VAL A 110 7.63 -9.98 -13.70
C VAL A 110 6.41 -10.91 -13.76
N LEU A 111 6.04 -11.45 -14.92
CA LEU A 111 4.92 -12.39 -15.06
C LEU A 111 5.14 -13.70 -14.29
N VAL A 112 6.36 -14.25 -14.29
CA VAL A 112 6.68 -15.48 -13.55
C VAL A 112 6.63 -15.22 -12.04
N VAL A 113 7.21 -14.12 -11.57
CA VAL A 113 7.13 -13.72 -10.16
C VAL A 113 5.68 -13.44 -9.76
N MET A 114 4.91 -12.77 -10.61
CA MET A 114 3.47 -12.59 -10.44
C MET A 114 2.76 -13.92 -10.24
N VAL A 115 2.89 -14.85 -11.18
CA VAL A 115 2.19 -16.14 -11.17
C VAL A 115 2.62 -16.99 -9.97
N VAL A 116 3.92 -16.99 -9.63
CA VAL A 116 4.45 -17.75 -8.49
C VAL A 116 3.95 -17.16 -7.15
N PHE A 117 3.96 -15.84 -6.98
CA PHE A 117 3.44 -15.20 -5.76
C PHE A 117 1.93 -15.33 -5.64
N LEU A 118 1.17 -15.13 -6.73
CA LEU A 118 -0.27 -15.35 -6.75
C LEU A 118 -0.62 -16.81 -6.44
N ALA A 119 0.10 -17.77 -7.02
CA ALA A 119 -0.07 -19.19 -6.72
C ALA A 119 0.28 -19.50 -5.26
N ALA A 120 1.37 -18.95 -4.71
CA ALA A 120 1.74 -19.11 -3.31
C ALA A 120 0.68 -18.53 -2.36
N LEU A 121 0.09 -17.37 -2.71
CA LEU A 121 -1.03 -16.76 -1.98
C LEU A 121 -2.30 -17.62 -2.06
N CYS A 122 -2.59 -18.26 -3.19
CA CYS A 122 -3.72 -19.18 -3.34
C CYS A 122 -3.55 -20.50 -2.59
N VAL A 123 -2.30 -20.93 -2.33
CA VAL A 123 -1.96 -22.18 -1.63
C VAL A 123 -1.83 -21.97 -0.11
N LEU A 124 -1.72 -20.72 0.36
CA LEU A 124 -1.55 -20.40 1.77
C LEU A 124 -2.88 -20.51 2.54
N ASP A 125 -3.18 -21.72 2.99
CA ASP A 125 -4.40 -22.11 3.72
C ASP A 125 -4.50 -21.49 5.14
N ARG A 126 -3.39 -20.93 5.69
CA ARG A 126 -3.36 -20.32 7.03
C ARG A 126 -2.94 -18.85 7.03
N ILE A 127 -3.91 -17.98 7.26
CA ILE A 127 -3.76 -16.53 7.43
C ILE A 127 -2.99 -16.16 8.72
N ASP A 128 -2.97 -17.04 9.74
CA ASP A 128 -2.33 -16.75 11.04
C ASP A 128 -0.80 -16.55 10.97
N SER A 129 -0.11 -17.20 10.04
CA SER A 129 1.35 -17.03 9.91
C SER A 129 1.73 -15.63 9.40
N LEU A 130 0.82 -14.95 8.71
CA LEU A 130 1.01 -13.59 8.21
C LEU A 130 0.90 -12.55 9.33
N SER A 131 0.20 -12.84 10.42
CA SER A 131 0.00 -11.91 11.54
C SER A 131 1.34 -11.43 12.13
N MET A 132 2.26 -12.37 12.38
CA MET A 132 3.61 -12.05 12.88
C MET A 132 4.44 -11.25 11.88
N THR A 133 4.33 -11.56 10.58
CA THR A 133 5.00 -10.78 9.53
C THR A 133 4.37 -9.40 9.31
N SER A 134 3.07 -9.26 9.56
CA SER A 134 2.36 -7.98 9.46
C SER A 134 2.78 -7.05 10.59
N ALA A 135 2.85 -7.55 11.83
CA ALA A 135 3.37 -6.79 12.97
C ALA A 135 4.82 -6.34 12.73
N ALA A 136 5.67 -7.21 12.17
CA ALA A 136 7.04 -6.84 11.80
C ALA A 136 7.10 -5.80 10.65
N SER A 137 6.19 -5.88 9.67
CA SER A 137 6.12 -4.96 8.54
C SER A 137 5.80 -3.51 8.95
N VAL A 138 5.06 -3.29 10.05
CA VAL A 138 4.75 -1.95 10.57
C VAL A 138 6.01 -1.14 10.92
N ALA A 139 7.13 -1.80 11.25
CA ALA A 139 8.38 -1.11 11.54
C ALA A 139 9.05 -0.52 10.28
N LEU A 140 8.83 -1.09 9.10
CA LEU A 140 9.50 -0.66 7.86
C LEU A 140 9.14 0.77 7.42
N PRO A 141 7.86 1.19 7.41
CA PRO A 141 7.49 2.59 7.18
C PRO A 141 8.11 3.57 8.19
N VAL A 142 8.22 3.17 9.46
CA VAL A 142 8.82 4.01 10.51
C VAL A 142 10.30 4.26 10.20
N VAL A 143 11.05 3.21 9.87
CA VAL A 143 12.45 3.31 9.45
C VAL A 143 12.58 4.21 8.22
N PHE A 144 11.71 4.03 7.22
CA PHE A 144 11.70 4.87 6.02
C PHE A 144 11.51 6.36 6.35
N VAL A 145 10.56 6.70 7.23
CA VAL A 145 10.33 8.09 7.67
C VAL A 145 11.54 8.66 8.39
N VAL A 146 12.16 7.88 9.29
CA VAL A 146 13.37 8.31 10.01
C VAL A 146 14.51 8.60 9.02
N VAL A 147 14.74 7.72 8.04
CA VAL A 147 15.76 7.94 6.99
C VAL A 147 15.45 9.20 6.18
N CYS A 148 14.20 9.40 5.77
CA CYS A 148 13.80 10.62 5.06
C CYS A 148 14.06 11.88 5.90
N PHE A 149 13.78 11.84 7.20
CA PHE A 149 14.00 12.97 8.10
C PHE A 149 15.49 13.26 8.27
N VAL A 150 16.33 12.23 8.46
CA VAL A 150 17.78 12.37 8.55
C VAL A 150 18.35 12.96 7.26
N VAL A 151 17.96 12.44 6.09
CA VAL A 151 18.41 12.97 4.79
C VAL A 151 17.96 14.42 4.61
N ALA A 152 16.71 14.74 4.95
CA ALA A 152 16.20 16.11 4.87
C ALA A 152 16.97 17.06 5.79
N PHE A 153 17.29 16.63 7.02
CA PHE A 153 18.04 17.41 7.99
C PHE A 153 19.50 17.64 7.56
N ILE A 154 20.16 16.60 7.03
CA ILE A 154 21.51 16.74 6.44
C ILE A 154 21.48 17.74 5.28
N LYS A 155 20.49 17.63 4.38
CA LYS A 155 20.32 18.57 3.26
C LYS A 155 20.04 20.00 3.71
N LEU A 156 19.32 20.17 4.83
CA LEU A 156 19.04 21.47 5.44
C LEU A 156 20.33 22.11 6.00
N ILE A 157 21.14 21.33 6.72
CA ILE A 157 22.41 21.79 7.31
C ILE A 157 23.47 22.07 6.25
N GLU A 158 23.55 21.25 5.19
CA GLU A 158 24.44 21.49 4.05
C GLU A 158 24.08 22.75 3.24
N GLY A 159 22.98 23.44 3.55
CA GLY A 159 22.61 24.73 2.97
C GLY A 159 22.31 24.70 1.46
N ARG A 160 22.14 23.52 0.86
CA ARG A 160 21.98 23.37 -0.60
C ARG A 160 20.51 23.25 -1.01
N TYR A 161 19.79 24.37 -0.94
CA TYR A 161 18.63 24.59 -1.81
C TYR A 161 19.11 24.90 -3.23
N ARG A 162 19.77 23.96 -3.92
CA ARG A 162 19.99 24.12 -5.36
C ARG A 162 18.80 23.50 -6.09
N LEU A 163 17.80 24.35 -6.35
CA LEU A 163 16.74 24.15 -7.32
C LEU A 163 17.33 23.53 -8.60
N GLN A 164 17.02 22.26 -8.87
CA GLN A 164 17.14 21.71 -10.22
C GLN A 164 15.92 22.19 -11.01
N GLY A 165 16.13 23.28 -11.76
CA GLY A 165 15.36 23.58 -12.97
C GLY A 165 15.76 22.66 -14.11
#